data_AF-A0A7W8JUE6-F1
#
_entry.id   AF-A0A7W8JUE6-F1
#
_cell.length_a   1.000
_cell.length_b   1.000
_cell.length_c   1.000
_cell.angle_alpha   90.00
_cell.angle_beta   90.00
_cell.angle_gamma   90.00
#
_symmetry.space_group_name_H-M   'P 1'
#
loop_
_entity.id
_entity.type
_entity.pdbx_description
1 polymer ?
#
loop_
_entity_poly.entity_id
_entity_poly.type
_entity_poly.pdbx_seq_one_letter_code
_entity_poly.pdbx_strand_id
1 'polypeptide(L)'
;MPALGDPPNYSTPRTLGLALTSILGSLAHFTLGALDYEHVSRYLGLAVMLLAGLLLVYGILTLIRYAEAVTSMQDPHARTPMYNTPHEDLTYRVGVGLNALAAGSALAWAIGGELPLWHLAAGVLNMYSVYLAWLTRPVGEG
;
A
#
# COMPACT_ATOMS: atom_id res chain seq x y z
N MET A 1 -1.98 13.42 -25.13
CA MET A 1 -1.92 11.96 -25.31
C MET A 1 -0.51 11.47 -25.02
N PRO A 2 -0.33 10.58 -24.03
CA PRO A 2 0.94 9.90 -23.77
C PRO A 2 1.37 9.10 -25.01
N ALA A 3 2.67 9.04 -25.28
CA ALA A 3 3.23 8.22 -26.36
C ALA A 3 3.32 6.75 -25.93
N LEU A 4 3.30 5.84 -26.92
CA LEU A 4 3.61 4.43 -26.67
C LEU A 4 5.02 4.32 -26.05
N GLY A 5 5.12 3.76 -24.85
CA GLY A 5 6.38 3.63 -24.11
C GLY A 5 6.58 4.66 -22.99
N ASP A 6 5.69 5.64 -22.81
CA ASP A 6 5.75 6.53 -21.64
C ASP A 6 5.59 5.73 -20.33
N PRO A 7 6.38 6.06 -19.29
CA PRO A 7 6.36 5.34 -18.02
C PRO A 7 4.97 5.41 -17.37
N PRO A 8 4.33 4.26 -17.04
CA PRO A 8 3.05 4.27 -16.34
C PRO A 8 3.20 4.78 -14.91
N ASN A 9 2.12 5.23 -14.28
CA ASN A 9 2.19 5.81 -12.93
C ASN A 9 2.73 4.83 -11.87
N TYR A 10 2.62 3.52 -12.14
CA TYR A 10 3.14 2.45 -11.29
C TYR A 10 4.63 2.09 -11.54
N SER A 11 5.35 2.79 -12.42
CA SER A 11 6.78 2.61 -12.67
C SER A 11 7.68 3.59 -11.89
N THR A 12 7.10 4.37 -10.98
CA THR A 12 7.82 5.43 -10.28
C THR A 12 8.48 4.94 -8.99
N PRO A 13 9.56 5.59 -8.50
CA PRO A 13 10.11 5.31 -7.17
C PRO A 13 9.08 5.45 -6.03
N ARG A 14 8.03 6.24 -6.24
CA ARG A 14 6.93 6.41 -5.29
C ARG A 14 6.09 5.14 -5.18
N THR A 15 5.85 4.46 -6.30
CA THR A 15 5.14 3.17 -6.32
C THR A 15 5.95 2.06 -5.66
N LEU A 16 7.27 2.03 -5.90
CA LEU A 16 8.16 1.14 -5.18
C LEU A 16 8.11 1.44 -3.67
N GLY A 17 8.20 2.72 -3.29
CA GLY A 17 8.04 3.15 -1.91
C GLY A 17 6.73 2.67 -1.30
N LEU A 18 5.59 2.87 -1.98
CA LEU A 18 4.26 2.45 -1.54
C LEU A 18 4.17 0.94 -1.35
N ALA A 19 4.74 0.16 -2.26
CA ALA A 19 4.78 -1.29 -2.15
C ALA A 19 5.56 -1.72 -0.91
N LEU A 20 6.78 -1.21 -0.74
CA LEU A 20 7.65 -1.55 0.38
C LEU A 20 7.05 -1.11 1.72
N THR A 21 6.52 0.10 1.82
CA THR A 21 5.92 0.61 3.06
C THR A 21 4.61 -0.10 3.41
N SER A 22 3.83 -0.56 2.41
CA SER A 22 2.66 -1.40 2.66
C SER A 22 3.04 -2.80 3.16
N ILE A 23 4.10 -3.40 2.62
CA ILE A 23 4.65 -4.67 3.12
C ILE A 23 5.16 -4.50 4.55
N LEU A 24 5.96 -3.46 4.83
CA LEU A 24 6.45 -3.17 6.17
C LEU A 24 5.30 -2.90 7.15
N GLY A 25 4.29 -2.15 6.73
CA GLY A 25 3.08 -1.91 7.52
C GLY A 25 2.35 -3.21 7.84
N SER A 26 2.17 -4.10 6.85
CA SER A 26 1.60 -5.43 7.07
C SER A 26 2.36 -6.23 8.12
N LEU A 27 3.70 -6.31 7.99
CA LEU A 27 4.55 -7.02 8.95
C LEU A 27 4.44 -6.41 10.35
N ALA A 28 4.44 -5.08 10.46
CA ALA A 28 4.24 -4.40 11.73
C ALA A 28 2.89 -4.76 12.37
N HIS A 29 1.79 -4.76 11.61
CA HIS A 29 0.47 -5.14 12.11
C HIS A 29 0.39 -6.62 12.52
N PHE A 30 1.04 -7.53 11.79
CA PHE A 30 1.13 -8.93 12.21
C PHE A 30 1.94 -9.09 13.50
N THR A 31 3.11 -8.45 13.59
CA THR A 31 3.98 -8.55 14.77
C THR A 31 3.32 -7.93 15.99
N LEU A 32 2.82 -6.70 15.89
CA LEU A 32 2.17 -6.02 17.00
C LEU A 32 0.85 -6.71 17.38
N GLY A 33 0.08 -7.15 16.40
CA GLY A 33 -1.12 -7.94 16.63
C GLY A 33 -0.81 -9.24 17.38
N ALA A 34 0.30 -9.92 17.07
CA ALA A 34 0.71 -11.13 17.78
C ALA A 34 1.21 -10.86 19.20
N LEU A 35 1.89 -9.74 19.42
CA LEU A 35 2.43 -9.37 20.74
C LEU A 35 1.36 -8.84 21.70
N ASP A 36 0.32 -8.23 21.18
CA ASP A 36 -0.66 -7.45 21.96
C ASP A 36 -2.11 -7.97 21.76
N TYR A 37 -2.25 -9.20 21.23
CA TYR A 37 -3.53 -9.85 20.93
C TYR A 37 -4.48 -9.97 22.13
N GLU A 38 -3.95 -10.19 23.34
CA GLU A 38 -4.75 -10.53 24.53
C GLU A 38 -5.45 -9.32 25.16
N HIS A 39 -5.03 -8.09 24.84
CA HIS A 39 -5.37 -6.92 25.66
C HIS A 39 -6.48 -6.02 25.11
N VAL A 40 -6.75 -6.05 23.79
CA VAL A 40 -7.68 -5.09 23.17
C VAL A 40 -9.06 -5.70 22.92
N SER A 41 -9.16 -6.62 21.94
CA SER A 41 -10.41 -7.29 21.58
C SER A 41 -10.14 -8.35 20.52
N ARG A 42 -10.69 -9.56 20.70
CA ARG A 42 -10.54 -10.66 19.74
C ARG A 42 -11.03 -10.32 18.33
N TYR A 43 -12.17 -9.64 18.22
CA TYR A 43 -12.74 -9.28 16.91
C TYR A 43 -11.94 -8.17 16.23
N LEU A 44 -11.45 -7.20 17.02
CA LEU A 44 -10.58 -6.16 16.48
C LEU A 44 -9.24 -6.76 16.02
N GLY A 45 -8.65 -7.68 16.79
CA GLY A 45 -7.46 -8.43 16.40
C GLY A 45 -7.63 -9.20 15.11
N LEU A 46 -8.72 -9.96 14.97
CA LEU A 46 -9.02 -10.67 13.71
C LEU A 46 -9.17 -9.73 12.52
N ALA A 47 -9.84 -8.58 12.70
CA ALA A 47 -9.99 -7.59 11.65
C ALA A 47 -8.63 -6.98 11.25
N VAL A 48 -7.77 -6.68 12.22
CA VAL A 48 -6.41 -6.15 11.96
C VAL A 48 -5.52 -7.19 11.29
N MET A 49 -5.60 -8.48 11.67
CA MET A 49 -4.86 -9.55 10.99
C MET A 49 -5.31 -9.71 9.53
N LEU A 50 -6.62 -9.64 9.26
CA LEU A 50 -7.12 -9.64 7.89
C LEU A 50 -6.61 -8.42 7.10
N LEU A 51 -6.67 -7.24 7.70
CA LEU A 51 -6.17 -6.00 7.09
C LEU A 51 -4.67 -6.07 6.81
N ALA A 52 -3.88 -6.63 7.73
CA ALA A 52 -2.45 -6.88 7.53
C ALA A 52 -2.22 -7.82 6.33
N GLY A 53 -3.01 -8.90 6.21
CA GLY A 53 -2.97 -9.78 5.05
C GLY A 53 -3.30 -9.07 3.74
N LEU A 54 -4.32 -8.22 3.72
CA LEU A 54 -4.69 -7.43 2.55
C LEU A 54 -3.60 -6.41 2.17
N LEU A 55 -2.96 -5.76 3.16
CA LEU A 55 -1.80 -4.89 2.93
C LEU A 55 -0.62 -5.64 2.33
N LEU A 56 -0.36 -6.88 2.77
CA LEU A 56 0.70 -7.71 2.22
C LEU A 56 0.44 -8.04 0.75
N VAL A 57 -0.77 -8.53 0.45
CA VAL A 57 -1.18 -8.86 -0.92
C VAL A 57 -1.10 -7.62 -1.80
N TYR A 58 -1.63 -6.49 -1.33
CA TYR A 58 -1.54 -5.22 -2.04
C TYR A 58 -0.07 -4.85 -2.33
N GLY A 59 0.78 -4.82 -1.32
CA GLY A 59 2.20 -4.45 -1.47
C GLY A 59 2.96 -5.37 -2.41
N ILE A 60 2.76 -6.69 -2.33
CA ILE A 60 3.37 -7.66 -3.25
C ILE A 60 2.90 -7.46 -4.69
N LEU A 61 1.58 -7.31 -4.91
CA LEU A 61 1.04 -7.08 -6.25
C LEU A 61 1.54 -5.75 -6.83
N THR A 62 1.61 -4.69 -6.02
CA THR A 62 2.18 -3.40 -6.45
C THR A 62 3.68 -3.53 -6.78
N LEU A 63 4.45 -4.30 -6.01
CA LEU A 63 5.87 -4.55 -6.30
C LEU A 63 6.07 -5.32 -7.61
N ILE A 64 5.26 -6.36 -7.85
CA ILE A 64 5.27 -7.11 -9.11
C ILE A 64 4.96 -6.18 -10.28
N ARG A 65 3.92 -5.35 -10.15
CA ARG A 65 3.54 -4.38 -11.20
C ARG A 65 4.64 -3.36 -11.48
N TYR A 66 5.33 -2.88 -10.45
CA TYR A 66 6.50 -2.03 -10.62
C TYR A 66 7.61 -2.73 -11.41
N ALA A 67 7.95 -3.97 -11.06
CA ALA A 67 8.99 -4.74 -11.75
C ALA A 67 8.63 -5.05 -13.22
N GLU A 68 7.37 -5.43 -13.47
CA GLU A 68 6.84 -5.64 -14.83
C GLU A 68 6.91 -4.35 -15.66
N ALA A 69 6.59 -3.19 -15.06
CA ALA A 69 6.67 -1.89 -15.73
C ALA A 69 8.10 -1.51 -16.11
N VAL A 70 9.04 -1.66 -15.17
CA VAL A 70 10.47 -1.41 -15.42
C VAL A 70 10.99 -2.29 -16.56
N THR A 71 10.61 -3.56 -16.58
CA THR A 71 11.01 -4.51 -17.62
C THR A 71 10.41 -4.13 -18.98
N SER A 72 9.13 -3.77 -19.00
CA SER A 72 8.41 -3.43 -20.23
C SER A 72 8.89 -2.12 -20.86
N MET A 73 9.35 -1.15 -20.07
CA MET A 73 9.98 0.08 -20.57
C MET A 73 11.30 -0.16 -21.32
N GLN A 74 11.92 -1.33 -21.11
CA GLN A 74 13.16 -1.72 -21.80
C GLN A 74 12.87 -2.58 -23.05
N ASP A 75 11.61 -2.90 -23.35
CA ASP A 75 11.23 -3.69 -24.51
C ASP A 75 11.34 -2.85 -25.80
N PRO A 76 12.24 -3.21 -26.74
CA PRO A 76 12.37 -2.51 -28.03
C PRO A 76 11.14 -2.70 -28.94
N HIS A 77 10.20 -3.56 -28.58
CA HIS A 77 9.02 -3.91 -29.36
C HIS A 77 7.72 -3.80 -28.55
N ALA A 78 7.53 -2.71 -27.79
CA ALA A 78 6.32 -2.49 -27.01
C ALA A 78 5.02 -2.68 -27.83
N ARG A 79 4.19 -3.65 -27.42
CA ARG A 79 2.95 -4.04 -28.15
C ARG A 79 1.66 -3.53 -27.52
N THR A 80 1.71 -3.02 -26.29
CA THR A 80 0.54 -2.59 -25.52
C THR A 80 0.81 -1.28 -24.80
N PRO A 81 -0.16 -0.34 -24.78
CA PRO A 81 -0.10 0.84 -23.92
C PRO A 81 -0.01 0.43 -22.45
N MET A 82 0.89 1.05 -21.67
CA MET A 82 0.99 0.83 -20.23
C MET A 82 0.18 1.83 -19.38
N TYR A 83 -0.37 2.87 -20.00
CA TYR A 83 -1.07 3.99 -19.36
C TYR A 83 -2.59 3.91 -19.48
N ASN A 84 -3.31 4.67 -18.63
CA ASN A 84 -4.77 4.85 -18.66
C ASN A 84 -5.56 3.54 -18.55
N THR A 85 -5.11 2.65 -17.68
CA THR A 85 -5.76 1.37 -17.48
C THR A 85 -6.66 1.40 -16.24
N PRO A 86 -7.74 0.60 -16.18
CA PRO A 86 -8.59 0.52 -14.99
C PRO A 86 -7.83 0.15 -13.70
N HIS A 87 -6.70 -0.53 -13.84
CA HIS A 87 -5.89 -0.93 -12.69
C HIS A 87 -5.11 0.24 -12.05
N GLU A 88 -4.81 1.33 -12.76
CA GLU A 88 -4.12 2.49 -12.17
C GLU A 88 -4.98 3.18 -11.10
N ASP A 89 -6.26 3.42 -11.40
CA ASP A 89 -7.21 4.01 -10.46
C ASP A 89 -7.51 3.06 -9.28
N LEU A 90 -7.58 1.75 -9.54
CA LEU A 90 -7.72 0.75 -8.48
C LEU A 90 -6.51 0.72 -7.55
N THR A 91 -5.27 0.73 -8.07
CA THR A 91 -4.06 0.74 -7.24
C THR A 91 -4.01 1.96 -6.34
N TYR A 92 -4.38 3.13 -6.85
CA TYR A 92 -4.50 4.36 -6.07
C TYR A 92 -5.58 4.25 -4.97
N ARG A 93 -6.83 3.93 -5.33
CA ARG A 93 -7.95 3.91 -4.38
C ARG A 93 -7.78 2.84 -3.30
N VAL A 94 -7.36 1.64 -3.69
CA VAL A 94 -7.10 0.55 -2.75
C VAL A 94 -5.90 0.89 -1.85
N GLY A 95 -4.84 1.50 -2.41
CA GLY A 95 -3.68 1.93 -1.65
C GLY A 95 -4.01 2.94 -0.55
N VAL A 96 -4.78 3.97 -0.90
CA VAL A 96 -5.28 4.95 0.07
C VAL A 96 -6.19 4.29 1.09
N GLY A 97 -7.17 3.50 0.64
CA GLY A 97 -8.16 2.87 1.52
C GLY A 97 -7.54 1.93 2.55
N LEU A 98 -6.70 0.98 2.11
CA LEU A 98 -6.07 0.01 3.00
C LEU A 98 -5.13 0.68 4.00
N ASN A 99 -4.28 1.61 3.53
CA ASN A 99 -3.33 2.27 4.42
C ASN A 99 -4.02 3.25 5.38
N ALA A 100 -5.07 3.94 4.97
CA ALA A 100 -5.84 4.80 5.87
C ALA A 100 -6.57 4.00 6.95
N LEU A 101 -7.17 2.86 6.57
CA LEU A 101 -7.78 1.92 7.52
C LEU A 101 -6.73 1.41 8.51
N ALA A 102 -5.54 1.03 8.02
CA ALA A 102 -4.47 0.51 8.86
C ALA A 102 -3.92 1.57 9.82
N ALA A 103 -3.79 2.82 9.38
CA ALA A 103 -3.45 3.92 10.26
C ALA A 103 -4.53 4.14 11.35
N GLY A 104 -5.81 4.08 10.98
CA GLY A 104 -6.92 4.16 11.93
C GLY A 104 -6.91 3.01 12.95
N SER A 105 -6.64 1.78 12.50
CA SER A 105 -6.47 0.63 13.38
C SER A 105 -5.29 0.81 14.34
N ALA A 106 -4.16 1.32 13.84
CA ALA A 106 -2.99 1.61 14.65
C ALA A 106 -3.29 2.63 15.76
N LEU A 107 -4.07 3.67 15.46
CA LEU A 107 -4.52 4.63 16.47
C LEU A 107 -5.43 4.00 17.52
N ALA A 108 -6.38 3.15 17.10
CA ALA A 108 -7.25 2.45 18.03
C ALA A 108 -6.45 1.55 18.99
N TRP A 109 -5.45 0.83 18.47
CA TRP A 109 -4.56 0.01 19.28
C TRP A 109 -3.59 0.82 20.13
N ALA A 110 -3.14 1.99 19.68
CA ALA A 110 -2.33 2.87 20.51
C ALA A 110 -3.07 3.39 21.75
N ILE A 111 -4.42 3.42 21.71
CA ILE A 111 -5.25 3.83 22.85
C ILE A 111 -5.53 2.65 23.79
N GLY A 112 -5.74 1.45 23.24
CA GLY A 112 -6.21 0.29 23.99
C GLY A 112 -5.16 -0.78 24.31
N GLY A 113 -4.01 -0.79 23.62
CA GLY A 113 -2.98 -1.82 23.70
C GLY A 113 -1.80 -1.46 24.60
N GLU A 114 -0.94 -2.44 24.85
CA GLU A 114 0.20 -2.29 25.76
C GLU A 114 1.42 -1.63 25.13
N LEU A 115 1.47 -1.58 23.79
CA LEU A 115 2.62 -1.09 23.02
C LEU A 115 2.28 0.20 22.24
N PRO A 116 1.82 1.28 22.89
CA PRO A 116 1.23 2.43 22.21
C PRO A 116 2.19 3.14 21.26
N LEU A 117 3.46 3.30 21.65
CA LEU A 117 4.46 3.94 20.80
C LEU A 117 4.74 3.16 19.52
N TRP A 118 4.70 1.83 19.58
CA TRP A 118 4.90 0.97 18.41
C TRP A 118 3.71 0.99 17.47
N HIS A 119 2.50 1.00 18.02
CA HIS A 119 1.29 1.21 17.23
C HIS A 119 1.28 2.60 16.58
N LEU A 120 1.69 3.65 17.27
CA LEU A 120 1.84 4.98 16.67
C LEU A 120 2.87 4.99 15.53
N ALA A 121 4.00 4.32 15.69
CA ALA A 121 5.00 4.20 14.63
C ALA A 121 4.45 3.47 13.39
N ALA A 122 3.71 2.37 13.59
CA ALA A 122 3.00 1.69 12.50
C ALA A 122 1.96 2.62 11.83
N GLY A 123 1.23 3.40 12.62
CA GLY A 123 0.29 4.40 12.12
C GLY A 123 0.95 5.46 11.25
N VAL A 124 2.10 6.00 11.68
CA VAL A 124 2.89 6.97 10.88
C VAL A 124 3.36 6.34 9.57
N LEU A 125 3.85 5.10 9.60
CA LEU A 125 4.25 4.38 8.40
C LEU A 125 3.08 4.22 7.42
N ASN A 126 1.90 3.82 7.89
CA ASN A 126 0.72 3.71 7.04
C ASN A 126 0.24 5.07 6.52
N MET A 127 0.31 6.14 7.32
CA MET A 127 0.01 7.50 6.84
C MET A 127 0.98 7.96 5.75
N TYR A 128 2.25 7.62 5.87
CA TYR A 128 3.22 7.86 4.80
C TYR A 128 2.88 7.06 3.53
N SER A 129 2.44 5.81 3.66
CA SER A 129 1.91 5.04 2.52
C SER A 129 0.67 5.70 1.89
N VAL A 130 -0.25 6.27 2.68
CA VAL A 130 -1.40 7.03 2.14
C VAL A 130 -0.91 8.21 1.32
N TYR A 131 0.07 8.96 1.82
CA TYR A 131 0.68 10.06 1.09
C TYR A 131 1.33 9.60 -0.22
N LEU A 132 2.09 8.51 -0.20
CA LEU A 132 2.68 7.93 -1.41
C LEU A 132 1.60 7.49 -2.41
N ALA A 133 0.55 6.81 -1.96
CA ALA A 133 -0.58 6.44 -2.81
C ALA A 133 -1.24 7.68 -3.43
N TRP A 134 -1.47 8.75 -2.65
CA TRP A 134 -2.01 10.00 -3.15
C TRP A 134 -1.17 10.63 -4.26
N LEU A 135 0.16 10.59 -4.13
CA LEU A 135 1.07 11.08 -5.17
C LEU A 135 1.09 10.20 -6.45
N THR A 136 0.51 9.00 -6.40
CA THR A 136 0.34 8.11 -7.57
C THR A 136 -1.04 8.21 -8.21
N ARG A 137 -1.88 9.15 -7.74
CA ARG A 137 -3.22 9.40 -8.29
C ARG A 137 -3.16 9.57 -9.83
N PRO A 138 -3.99 8.85 -10.60
CA PRO A 138 -4.10 9.07 -12.03
C PRO A 138 -4.56 10.49 -12.32
N VAL A 139 -3.83 11.20 -13.18
CA VAL A 139 -4.21 12.52 -13.68
C VAL A 139 -4.90 12.28 -15.01
N GLY A 140 -6.23 12.14 -14.99
CA GLY A 140 -7.00 11.99 -16.23
C GLY A 140 -6.83 13.23 -17.11
N GLU A 141 -6.69 13.03 -18.43
CA GLU A 141 -6.94 14.09 -19.41
C GLU A 141 -8.39 14.57 -19.20
N GLY A 142 -8.55 15.81 -18.74
CA GLY A 142 -9.80 16.55 -18.85
C GLY A 142 -9.98 17.12 -20.24
#